data_AF-A0A2G4HFS6-F1
#
_entry.id   AF-A0A2G4HFS6-F1
#
_cell.length_a   1.000
_cell.length_b   1.000
_cell.length_c   1.000
_cell.angle_alpha   90.00
_cell.angle_beta   90.00
_cell.angle_gamma   90.00
#
_symmetry.space_group_name_H-M   'P 1'
#
loop_
_entity.id
_entity.type
_entity.pdbx_description
1 polymer ?
#
loop_
_entity_poly.entity_id
_entity_poly.type
_entity_poly.pdbx_seq_one_letter_code
_entity_poly.pdbx_strand_id
1 'polypeptide(L)'
;MVALLAPQLHAQAVPPVGLPAKDGKVLELSPFVTTAEADRGYAATSSLAGTRIRTDLRDIANSISVVTSDFMKDVNATDSASLLVYTANTETAGHSSKSLD
;
A
#
# COMPACT_ATOMS: atom_id res chain seq x y z
N MET A 1 38.79 37.65 50.15
CA MET A 1 37.85 36.71 49.51
C MET A 1 38.08 36.78 48.02
N VAL A 2 38.92 35.89 47.48
CA VAL A 2 39.34 35.87 46.07
C VAL A 2 38.42 34.94 45.31
N ALA A 3 37.64 35.47 44.37
CA ALA A 3 36.67 34.71 43.58
C ALA A 3 37.38 34.04 42.39
N LEU A 4 37.20 32.72 42.29
CA LEU A 4 37.74 31.81 41.30
C LEU A 4 37.01 31.97 39.95
N LEU A 5 37.74 32.32 38.89
CA LEU A 5 37.23 32.49 37.53
C LEU A 5 37.32 31.15 36.77
N ALA A 6 36.19 30.57 36.39
CA ALA A 6 36.12 29.32 35.61
C ALA A 6 36.20 29.57 34.10
N PRO A 7 36.92 28.74 33.31
CA PRO A 7 37.00 28.91 31.86
C PRO A 7 35.74 28.37 31.18
N GLN A 8 35.18 29.12 30.23
CA GLN A 8 34.05 28.66 29.42
C GLN A 8 34.56 27.78 28.27
N LEU A 9 34.24 26.49 28.33
CA LEU A 9 34.45 25.55 27.24
C LEU A 9 33.41 25.84 26.15
N HIS A 10 33.88 26.12 24.93
CA HIS A 10 33.00 26.37 23.79
C HIS A 10 32.41 25.04 23.29
N ALA A 11 31.08 24.94 23.23
CA ALA A 11 30.39 23.80 22.64
C ALA A 11 30.57 23.83 21.11
N GLN A 12 31.20 22.80 20.53
CA GLN A 12 31.28 22.60 19.09
C GLN A 12 29.90 22.20 18.56
N ALA A 13 29.22 23.12 17.88
CA ALA A 13 28.00 22.80 17.14
C ALA A 13 28.36 22.03 15.86
N VAL A 14 27.70 20.89 15.64
CA VAL A 14 27.75 20.14 14.37
C VAL A 14 27.13 21.02 13.28
N PRO A 15 27.79 21.24 12.13
CA PRO A 15 27.21 22.03 11.06
C PRO A 15 25.91 21.34 10.59
N PRO A 16 24.80 22.09 10.45
CA PRO A 16 23.58 21.51 9.94
C PRO A 16 23.81 21.08 8.49
N VAL A 17 23.81 19.77 8.24
CA VAL A 17 23.57 19.25 6.88
C VAL A 17 22.13 19.63 6.56
N GLY A 18 21.97 20.72 5.80
CA GLY A 18 20.69 21.15 5.30
C GLY A 18 20.10 20.06 4.42
N LEU A 19 19.03 19.41 4.90
CA LEU A 19 18.10 18.73 4.02
C LEU A 19 17.59 19.79 3.02
N PRO A 20 17.54 19.49 1.70
CA PRO A 20 16.96 20.43 0.76
C PRO A 20 15.55 20.76 1.25
N ALA A 21 15.25 22.06 1.34
CA ALA A 21 13.91 22.52 1.66
C ALA A 21 12.96 21.84 0.68
N LYS A 22 12.08 20.97 1.20
CA LYS A 22 10.97 20.45 0.40
C LYS A 22 10.08 21.65 0.10
N ASP A 23 10.26 22.24 -1.08
CA ASP A 23 9.21 23.04 -1.69
C ASP A 23 7.91 22.25 -1.53
N GLY A 24 6.88 22.88 -0.96
CA GLY A 24 5.59 22.24 -0.63
C GLY A 24 4.78 21.76 -1.84
N LYS A 25 5.44 21.43 -2.96
CA LYS A 25 4.85 20.79 -4.12
C LYS A 25 4.56 19.34 -3.78
N VAL A 26 3.27 18.99 -3.85
CA VAL A 26 2.80 17.60 -3.83
C VAL A 26 3.53 16.84 -4.94
N LEU A 27 4.25 15.79 -4.57
CA LEU A 27 4.95 14.92 -5.52
C LEU A 27 3.93 13.96 -6.12
N GLU A 28 3.53 14.20 -7.37
CA GLU A 28 2.65 13.28 -8.10
C GLU A 28 3.46 12.08 -8.57
N LEU A 29 3.16 10.90 -8.02
CA LEU A 29 3.79 9.65 -8.43
C LEU A 29 3.10 9.11 -9.68
N SER A 30 3.87 8.63 -10.65
CA SER A 30 3.31 7.90 -11.78
C SER A 30 2.65 6.62 -11.28
N PRO A 31 1.39 6.33 -11.67
CA PRO A 31 0.74 5.09 -11.30
C PRO A 31 1.43 3.92 -12.01
N PHE A 32 1.44 2.76 -11.36
CA PHE A 32 1.71 1.52 -12.07
C PHE A 32 0.42 1.13 -12.82
N VAL A 33 0.54 0.85 -14.13
CA VAL A 33 -0.58 0.41 -14.97
C VAL A 33 -0.51 -1.10 -15.09
N THR A 34 -1.53 -1.79 -14.58
CA THR A 34 -1.71 -3.22 -14.80
C THR A 34 -2.85 -3.39 -15.78
N THR A 35 -2.58 -3.95 -16.96
CA THR A 35 -3.60 -4.22 -17.96
C THR A 35 -4.13 -5.65 -17.83
N ALA A 36 -5.43 -5.84 -18.04
CA ALA A 36 -6.13 -7.12 -17.87
C ALA A 36 -6.42 -7.83 -19.21
N GLU A 37 -5.70 -7.54 -20.30
CA GLU A 37 -6.08 -8.02 -21.64
C GLU A 37 -6.10 -9.56 -21.78
N ALA A 38 -5.40 -10.28 -20.90
CA ALA A 38 -5.37 -11.74 -20.91
C ALA A 38 -6.49 -12.38 -20.07
N ASP A 39 -7.13 -11.64 -19.18
CA ASP A 39 -8.17 -12.15 -18.29
C ASP A 39 -9.48 -12.32 -19.07
N ARG A 40 -10.19 -13.43 -18.85
CA ARG A 40 -11.50 -13.67 -19.48
C ARG A 40 -12.58 -13.80 -18.40
N GLY A 41 -13.42 -12.77 -18.28
CA GLY A 41 -14.48 -12.71 -17.28
C GLY A 41 -13.92 -12.80 -15.87
N TYR A 42 -14.26 -13.87 -15.14
CA TYR A 42 -13.79 -14.08 -13.76
C TYR A 42 -12.50 -14.90 -13.65
N ALA A 43 -11.96 -15.38 -14.78
CA ALA A 43 -10.74 -16.17 -14.80
C ALA A 43 -9.54 -15.29 -15.17
N ALA A 44 -8.71 -15.00 -14.17
CA ALA A 44 -7.37 -14.45 -14.39
C ALA A 44 -6.36 -15.58 -14.64
N THR A 45 -5.38 -15.36 -15.53
CA THR A 45 -4.38 -16.39 -15.87
C THR A 45 -2.96 -16.05 -15.40
N SER A 46 -2.70 -14.79 -15.09
CA SER A 46 -1.39 -14.31 -14.65
C SER A 46 -1.52 -13.26 -13.55
N SER A 47 -0.46 -13.04 -12.79
CA SER A 47 -0.41 -12.02 -11.73
C SER A 47 0.95 -11.36 -11.64
N LEU A 48 0.97 -10.10 -11.21
CA LEU A 48 2.18 -9.38 -10.76
C LEU A 48 2.42 -9.57 -9.26
N ALA A 49 1.44 -10.13 -8.53
CA ALA A 49 1.51 -10.33 -7.09
C ALA A 49 2.55 -11.41 -6.78
N GLY A 50 3.53 -11.06 -5.94
CA GLY A 50 4.60 -11.95 -5.50
C GLY A 50 5.96 -11.67 -6.15
N THR A 51 6.02 -11.54 -7.48
CA THR A 51 7.30 -11.43 -8.24
C THR A 51 7.55 -10.06 -8.88
N ARG A 52 6.55 -9.17 -8.90
CA ARG A 52 6.58 -7.87 -9.62
C ARG A 52 6.84 -7.97 -11.12
N ILE A 53 6.73 -9.17 -11.68
CA ILE A 53 6.80 -9.47 -13.11
C ILE A 53 5.55 -10.30 -13.43
N ARG A 54 5.05 -10.22 -14.67
CA ARG A 54 3.89 -11.02 -15.08
C ARG A 54 4.26 -12.50 -15.02
N THR A 55 3.69 -13.23 -14.06
CA THR A 55 3.90 -14.66 -13.86
C THR A 55 2.58 -15.39 -14.00
N ASP A 56 2.57 -16.51 -14.71
CA ASP A 56 1.37 -17.34 -14.85
C ASP A 56 1.01 -17.95 -13.49
N LEU A 57 -0.28 -17.97 -13.15
CA LEU A 57 -0.74 -18.44 -11.83
C LEU A 57 -0.35 -19.90 -11.54
N ARG A 58 -0.14 -20.70 -12.59
CA ARG A 58 0.31 -22.09 -12.48
C ARG A 58 1.77 -22.23 -12.02
N ASP A 59 2.57 -21.19 -12.23
CA ASP A 59 4.01 -21.17 -11.94
C ASP A 59 4.32 -20.46 -10.61
N ILE A 60 3.29 -19.99 -9.89
CA ILE A 60 3.44 -19.36 -8.58
C ILE A 60 3.28 -20.42 -7.48
N ALA A 61 4.31 -20.56 -6.63
CA ALA A 61 4.31 -21.54 -5.54
C ALA A 61 3.39 -21.15 -4.35
N ASN A 62 2.91 -19.91 -4.30
CA ASN A 62 2.02 -19.42 -3.26
C ASN A 62 0.54 -19.61 -3.65
N SER A 63 -0.32 -19.87 -2.66
CA SER A 63 -1.78 -19.87 -2.87
C SER A 63 -2.27 -18.43 -3.08
N ILE A 64 -2.73 -18.12 -4.29
CA ILE A 64 -3.24 -16.80 -4.67
C ILE A 64 -4.67 -16.95 -5.18
N SER A 65 -5.58 -16.14 -4.64
CA SER A 65 -6.92 -15.94 -5.18
C SER A 65 -6.98 -14.59 -5.87
N VAL A 66 -7.41 -14.56 -7.13
CA VAL A 66 -7.51 -13.33 -7.92
C VAL A 66 -8.97 -13.00 -8.13
N VAL A 67 -9.32 -11.74 -7.92
CA VAL A 67 -10.67 -11.20 -8.08
C VAL A 67 -10.62 -10.20 -9.23
N THR A 68 -11.40 -10.43 -10.29
CA THR A 68 -11.38 -9.58 -11.48
C THR A 68 -12.31 -8.38 -11.33
N SER A 69 -12.10 -7.35 -12.15
CA SER A 69 -12.96 -6.15 -12.13
C SER A 69 -14.39 -6.45 -12.58
N ASP A 70 -14.57 -7.40 -13.48
CA ASP A 70 -15.91 -7.81 -13.93
C ASP A 70 -16.66 -8.53 -12.81
N PHE A 71 -15.97 -9.40 -12.05
CA PHE A 71 -16.55 -10.01 -10.86
C PHE A 71 -17.00 -8.94 -9.86
N MET A 72 -16.12 -7.98 -9.53
CA MET A 72 -16.46 -6.91 -8.57
C MET A 72 -17.68 -6.09 -9.00
N LYS A 73 -17.81 -5.80 -10.30
CA LYS A 73 -18.98 -5.08 -10.85
C LYS A 73 -20.26 -5.91 -10.75
N ASP A 74 -20.19 -7.20 -11.05
CA ASP A 74 -21.36 -8.07 -11.09
C ASP A 74 -21.92 -8.37 -9.70
N VAL A 75 -21.06 -8.46 -8.68
CA VAL A 75 -21.49 -8.61 -7.27
C VAL A 75 -21.68 -7.27 -6.55
N ASN A 76 -21.49 -6.14 -7.25
CA ASN A 76 -21.55 -4.78 -6.69
C ASN A 76 -20.67 -4.61 -5.42
N ALA A 77 -19.47 -5.20 -5.43
CA ALA A 77 -18.53 -5.10 -4.33
C ALA A 77 -17.70 -3.82 -4.44
N THR A 78 -18.05 -2.80 -3.66
CA THR A 78 -17.38 -1.48 -3.66
C THR A 78 -16.35 -1.31 -2.54
N ASP A 79 -16.33 -2.23 -1.58
CA ASP A 79 -15.44 -2.20 -0.42
C ASP A 79 -14.86 -3.58 -0.11
N SER A 80 -13.74 -3.62 0.60
CA SER A 80 -13.05 -4.86 0.91
C SER A 80 -13.88 -5.82 1.75
N ALA A 81 -14.76 -5.35 2.63
CA ALA A 81 -15.60 -6.25 3.42
C ALA A 81 -16.65 -6.95 2.55
N SER A 82 -17.28 -6.22 1.62
CA SER A 82 -18.20 -6.81 0.63
C SER A 82 -17.51 -7.79 -0.31
N LEU A 83 -16.24 -7.55 -0.66
CA LEU A 83 -15.45 -8.41 -1.53
C LEU A 83 -15.03 -9.69 -0.80
N LEU A 84 -14.38 -9.55 0.36
CA LEU A 84 -13.67 -10.64 1.03
C LEU A 84 -14.59 -11.78 1.49
N VAL A 85 -15.91 -11.58 1.52
CA VAL A 85 -16.90 -12.65 1.71
C VAL A 85 -16.86 -13.70 0.57
N TYR A 86 -16.43 -13.31 -0.63
CA TYR A 86 -16.34 -14.18 -1.80
C TYR A 86 -14.96 -14.79 -2.02
N THR A 87 -13.97 -14.46 -1.20
CA THR A 87 -12.62 -15.04 -1.29
C THR A 87 -12.45 -16.19 -0.30
N ALA A 88 -11.63 -17.17 -0.66
CA ALA A 88 -11.35 -18.29 0.23
C ALA A 88 -10.42 -17.87 1.38
N ASN A 89 -10.61 -18.48 2.55
CA ASN A 89 -9.78 -18.27 3.76
C ASN A 89 -9.75 -16.83 4.29
N THR A 90 -10.78 -16.04 3.99
CA THR A 90 -10.92 -14.66 4.47
C THR A 90 -12.16 -14.54 5.35
N GLU A 91 -11.96 -13.94 6.51
CA GLU A 91 -13.02 -13.59 7.46
C GLU A 91 -13.28 -12.10 7.35
N THR A 92 -14.54 -11.71 7.27
CA THR A 92 -14.95 -10.32 7.44
C THR A 92 -15.75 -10.22 8.71
N ALA A 93 -15.31 -9.39 9.66
CA ALA A 93 -16.16 -8.98 10.77
C ALA A 93 -17.43 -8.37 10.14
N GLY A 94 -18.58 -8.99 10.42
CA GLY A 94 -19.81 -8.83 9.64
C GLY A 94 -20.15 -7.38 9.35
N HIS A 95 -20.71 -7.16 8.15
CA HIS A 95 -21.16 -5.87 7.61
C HIS A 95 -21.82 -5.05 8.73
N SER A 96 -21.05 -4.18 9.38
CA SER A 96 -21.56 -3.36 10.48
C SER A 96 -22.45 -2.35 9.82
N SER A 97 -23.76 -2.59 9.96
CA SER A 97 -24.81 -1.67 9.55
C SER A 97 -24.40 -0.28 10.01
N LYS A 98 -24.03 0.57 9.06
CA LYS A 98 -23.92 2.00 9.32
C LYS A 98 -25.28 2.41 9.85
N SER A 99 -25.37 2.65 11.16
CA SER A 99 -26.59 3.14 11.77
C SER A 99 -26.90 4.47 11.08
N LEU A 100 -28.09 4.53 10.49
CA LEU A 100 -28.66 5.76 9.99
C LEU A 100 -29.21 6.49 11.21
N ASP A 101 -28.32 7.18 11.92
CA ASP A 101 -28.62 8.25 12.87
C ASP A 101 -27.65 9.42 12.65
#